data_AF-A0AA51DZ42-F1
#
_entry.id   AF-A0AA51DZ42-F1
#
_cell.length_a   1.000
_cell.length_b   1.000
_cell.length_c   1.000
_cell.angle_alpha   90.00
_cell.angle_beta   90.00
_cell.angle_gamma   90.00
#
_symmetry.space_group_name_H-M   'P 1'
#
loop_
_entity.id
_entity.type
_entity.pdbx_description
1 polymer ?
#
loop_
_entity_poly.entity_id
_entity_poly.type
_entity_poly.pdbx_seq_one_letter_code
_entity_poly.pdbx_strand_id
1 'polypeptide(L)' 'MTHSKPTYYIWKTDEMKQEEYEYIKNYWTSLGFRTVTFVDGSSNKDINEGLKAVIKNHITSDKC' A
#
# COMPACT_ATOMS: atom_id res chain seq x y z
N MET A 1 -9.34 -17.32 16.06
CA MET A 1 -8.81 -16.79 14.79
C MET A 1 -8.97 -15.28 14.83
N THR A 2 -7.88 -14.55 15.06
CA THR A 2 -7.88 -13.08 14.94
C THR A 2 -7.82 -12.76 13.45
N HIS A 3 -8.93 -12.29 12.88
CA HIS A 3 -8.94 -11.81 11.50
C HIS A 3 -7.97 -10.64 11.38
N SER A 4 -6.91 -10.82 10.57
CA SER A 4 -5.98 -9.76 10.23
C SER A 4 -6.72 -8.60 9.56
N LYS A 5 -6.40 -7.36 9.94
CA LYS A 5 -7.01 -6.16 9.36
C LYS A 5 -6.69 -6.13 7.86
N PRO A 6 -7.69 -6.04 6.96
CA PRO A 6 -7.44 -6.09 5.53
C PRO A 6 -6.55 -4.91 5.10
N THR A 7 -5.67 -5.14 4.13
CA THR A 7 -4.70 -4.13 3.67
C THR A 7 -5.05 -3.66 2.26
N TYR A 8 -5.14 -2.34 2.07
CA TYR A 8 -5.29 -1.71 0.75
C TYR A 8 -3.96 -1.06 0.36
N TYR A 9 -3.48 -1.39 -0.84
CA TYR A 9 -2.23 -0.86 -1.39
C TYR A 9 -2.53 0.28 -2.36
N ILE A 10 -1.96 1.45 -2.09
CA ILE A 10 -2.05 2.62 -2.96
C ILE A 10 -0.76 2.71 -3.76
N TRP A 11 -0.87 2.64 -5.08
CA TRP A 11 0.21 3.01 -5.99
C TRP A 11 0.10 4.49 -6.32
N LYS A 12 0.95 5.30 -5.69
CA LYS A 12 1.04 6.74 -5.94
C LYS A 12 2.06 6.97 -7.05
N THR A 13 1.55 7.30 -8.23
CA THR A 13 2.33 7.76 -9.37
C THR A 13 2.52 9.27 -9.33
N ASP A 14 3.47 9.80 -10.09
CA ASP A 14 3.68 11.25 -10.23
C ASP A 14 2.49 11.96 -10.88
N GLU A 15 1.68 11.22 -11.64
CA GLU A 15 0.46 11.70 -12.30
C GLU A 15 -0.73 11.85 -11.34
N MET A 16 -0.69 11.15 -10.19
CA MET A 16 -1.76 11.17 -9.20
C MET A 16 -1.74 12.48 -8.41
N LYS A 17 -2.87 13.21 -8.43
CA LYS A 17 -2.99 14.44 -7.66
C LYS A 17 -2.99 14.14 -6.17
N GLN A 18 -2.45 15.07 -5.37
CA GLN A 18 -2.38 14.93 -3.92
C GLN A 18 -3.77 14.74 -3.29
N GLU A 19 -4.78 15.48 -3.78
CA GLU A 19 -6.17 15.37 -3.31
C GLU A 19 -6.77 13.99 -3.59
N GLU A 20 -6.50 13.42 -4.77
CA GLU A 20 -6.96 12.09 -5.15
C GLU A 20 -6.33 11.01 -4.25
N TYR A 21 -5.03 11.13 -3.98
CA TYR A 21 -4.32 10.26 -3.05
C TYR A 21 -4.92 10.31 -1.64
N GLU A 22 -5.19 11.51 -1.12
CA GLU A 22 -5.77 11.69 0.22
C GLU A 22 -7.19 11.17 0.29
N TYR A 23 -8.00 11.39 -0.75
CA TYR A 23 -9.35 10.85 -0.85
C TYR A 23 -9.34 9.31 -0.75
N ILE A 24 -8.52 8.64 -1.56
CA ILE A 24 -8.41 7.17 -1.57
C ILE A 24 -7.92 6.66 -0.20
N LYS A 25 -6.86 7.27 0.33
CA LYS A 25 -6.30 6.88 1.63
C LYS A 25 -7.31 7.02 2.76
N ASN A 26 -8.03 8.14 2.82
CA ASN A 26 -9.00 8.42 3.87
C ASN A 26 -10.23 7.50 3.75
N TYR A 27 -10.69 7.24 2.53
CA TYR A 27 -11.79 6.31 2.27
C TYR A 27 -11.49 4.90 2.80
N TRP A 28 -10.35 4.31 2.43
CA TRP A 28 -10.02 2.95 2.89
C TRP A 28 -9.70 2.89 4.38
N THR A 29 -9.07 3.93 4.92
CA THR A 29 -8.80 4.00 6.36
C THR A 29 -10.10 4.10 7.18
N SER A 30 -11.10 4.85 6.70
CA SER A 30 -12.40 4.96 7.38
C SER A 30 -13.20 3.65 7.35
N LEU A 31 -13.01 2.82 6.32
CA LEU A 31 -13.54 1.46 6.24
C LEU A 31 -12.77 0.43 7.11
N GLY A 32 -11.77 0.88 7.87
CA GLY A 32 -11.01 0.00 8.74
C GLY A 32 -9.98 -0.86 8.00
N PHE A 33 -9.50 -0.43 6.84
CA PHE A 33 -8.34 -1.05 6.19
C PHE A 33 -7.03 -0.48 6.78
N ARG A 34 -5.96 -1.27 6.72
CA ARG A 34 -4.59 -0.75 6.76
C ARG A 34 -4.27 -0.22 5.36
N THR A 35 -3.91 1.05 5.24
CA THR A 35 -3.48 1.62 3.96
C THR A 35 -1.95 1.63 3.87
N VAL A 36 -1.39 1.12 2.77
CA VAL A 36 0.05 1.12 2.50
C VAL A 36 0.28 1.81 1.17
N THR A 37 1.04 2.90 1.19
CA THR A 37 1.35 3.68 -0.02
C THR A 37 2.71 3.27 -0.55
N PHE A 38 2.75 2.87 -1.81
CA PHE A 38 3.96 2.82 -2.61
C PHE A 38 4.03 4.09 -3.44
N VAL A 39 5.11 4.81 -3.30
CA VAL A 39 5.45 5.93 -4.18
C VAL A 39 6.56 5.39 -5.07
N ASP A 40 6.35 5.42 -6.39
CA ASP A 40 7.46 5.12 -7.28
C ASP A 40 8.59 6.09 -6.96
N GLY A 41 9.76 5.55 -6.63
CA GLY A 41 10.96 6.37 -6.63
C GLY A 41 11.24 6.81 -8.06
N SER A 42 12.13 7.79 -8.24
CA SER A 42 12.70 8.11 -9.55
C SER A 42 12.94 6.82 -10.35
N SER A 43 12.71 6.87 -11.66
CA SER A 43 12.72 5.75 -12.65
C SER A 43 13.91 4.77 -12.59
N ASN A 44 14.86 5.02 -11.70
CA ASN A 44 15.99 4.19 -11.34
C ASN A 44 15.72 3.20 -10.17
N LYS A 45 14.52 3.18 -9.58
CA LYS A 45 14.13 2.16 -8.58
C LYS A 45 13.29 1.06 -9.22
N ASP A 46 13.89 -0.12 -9.22
CA ASP A 46 13.41 -1.33 -9.88
C ASP A 46 12.06 -1.81 -9.30
N ILE A 47 11.08 -2.07 -10.18
CA ILE A 47 9.75 -2.63 -9.85
C ILE A 47 9.84 -3.91 -9.00
N ASN A 48 10.95 -4.64 -9.13
CA ASN A 48 11.27 -5.80 -8.30
C ASN A 48 11.33 -5.48 -6.80
N GLU A 49 11.79 -4.29 -6.42
CA GLU A 49 11.82 -3.87 -5.00
C GLU A 49 10.42 -3.57 -4.47
N GLY A 50 9.55 -2.99 -5.30
CA GLY A 50 8.12 -2.81 -4.96
C GLY A 50 7.42 -4.15 -4.71
N LEU A 51 7.62 -5.11 -5.59
CA LEU A 51 7.09 -6.48 -5.45
C LEU A 51 7.60 -7.18 -4.20
N LYS A 52 8.91 -7.10 -3.91
CA LYS A 52 9.49 -7.68 -2.67
C LYS A 52 8.86 -7.09 -1.42
N ALA A 53 8.61 -5.78 -1.39
CA ALA A 53 8.00 -5.11 -0.25
C ALA A 53 6.55 -5.53 -0.02
N VAL A 54 5.75 -5.67 -1.09
CA VAL A 54 4.37 -6.20 -1.03
C VAL A 54 4.37 -7.62 -0.45
N ILE A 55 5.21 -8.50 -1.00
CA ILE A 55 5.31 -9.90 -0.56
C ILE A 55 5.71 -9.98 0.91
N LYS A 56 6.72 -9.21 1.35
CA LYS A 56 7.14 -9.18 2.75
C LYS A 56 6.01 -8.75 3.69
N ASN A 57 5.29 -7.68 3.36
CA ASN A 57 4.20 -7.15 4.19
C ASN A 57 3.01 -8.12 4.30
N HIS A 58 2.78 -8.94 3.28
CA HIS A 58 1.73 -9.95 3.28
C HIS A 58 2.14 -11.19 4.09
N ILE A 59 3.34 -11.73 3.86
CA ILE A 59 3.83 -12.95 4.53
C ILE A 59 4.05 -12.74 6.04
N THR A 60 4.50 -11.57 6.51
CA THR A 60 4.62 -11.32 7.96
C THR A 60 3.30 -11.16 8.68
N SER A 61 2.21 -10.91 7.96
CA SER A 61 0.86 -10.80 8.55
C SER A 61 0.19 -12.17 8.75
N ASP A 62 0.73 -13.24 8.13
CA ASP A 62 0.21 -14.62 8.20
C ASP A 62 1.03 -15.56 9.09
N LYS A 63 2.12 -15.08 9.71
CA LYS A 63 2.88 -15.87 10.67
C LYS A 63 2.30 -15.70 12.08
N CYS A 64 1.39 -16.62 12.42
CA CYS A 64 1.08 -17.03 13.78
C CYS A 64 2.31 -17.56 14.51
#